data_AF-A0A7J0C7M9-F1
#
_entry.id   AF-A0A7J0C7M9-F1
#
_cell.length_a   1.000
_cell.length_b   1.000
_cell.length_c   1.000
_cell.angle_alpha   90.00
_cell.angle_beta   90.00
_cell.angle_gamma   90.00
#
_symmetry.space_group_name_H-M   'P 1'
#
loop_
_entity.id
_entity.type
_entity.pdbx_description
1 polymer ?
#
loop_
_entity_poly.entity_id
_entity_poly.type
_entity_poly.pdbx_seq_one_letter_code
_entity_poly.pdbx_strand_id
1 'polypeptide(L)'
;MSGVAVVGQQRLSDLAGPRGGGGDSRVLKHSDGAWTRAAGGAEAMRTHLAPVRAELGAAHEGLPAGAGDLAALAELGAVRESWERRITTAQGECASLAGRLRAVARAQGETDEAVRSSFTPAAGGGGAR
;
A
#
# COMPACT_ATOMS: atom_id res chain seq x y z
N MET A 1 4.87 35.11 -12.35
CA MET A 1 5.05 33.66 -12.55
C MET A 1 4.53 32.99 -11.30
N SER A 2 3.42 32.26 -11.43
CA SER A 2 2.59 31.78 -10.33
C SER A 2 3.30 30.64 -9.58
N GLY A 3 3.31 30.71 -8.25
CA GLY A 3 3.95 29.72 -7.39
C GLY A 3 3.31 28.35 -7.54
N VAL A 4 4.14 27.33 -7.76
CA VAL A 4 3.75 25.93 -7.69
C VAL A 4 3.33 25.65 -6.24
N ALA A 5 2.05 25.39 -6.03
CA ALA A 5 1.54 24.92 -4.76
C ALA A 5 2.15 23.54 -4.48
N VAL A 6 3.01 23.46 -3.47
CA VAL A 6 3.44 22.17 -2.90
C VAL A 6 2.21 21.51 -2.32
N VAL A 7 1.63 20.57 -3.08
CA VAL A 7 0.63 19.63 -2.58
C VAL A 7 1.23 18.97 -1.34
N GLY A 8 0.53 19.05 -0.22
CA GLY A 8 1.02 18.71 1.11
C GLY A 8 1.85 17.42 1.12
N GLN A 9 3.13 17.57 1.42
CA GLN A 9 4.09 16.48 1.57
C GLN A 9 3.74 15.68 2.83
N GLN A 10 2.76 14.77 2.75
CA GLN A 10 2.58 13.76 3.79
C GLN A 10 3.86 12.93 3.86
N ARG A 11 4.51 12.87 5.03
CA ARG A 11 5.73 12.10 5.17
C ARG A 11 5.39 10.63 5.04
N LEU A 12 6.28 9.85 4.44
CA LEU A 12 6.11 8.40 4.28
C LEU A 12 5.80 7.70 5.62
N SER A 13 6.34 8.25 6.72
CA SER A 13 6.10 7.80 8.10
C SER A 13 4.65 7.92 8.57
N ASP A 14 3.88 8.85 8.01
CA ASP A 14 2.50 9.14 8.39
C ASP A 14 1.50 8.15 7.78
N LEU A 15 1.95 7.35 6.79
CA LEU A 15 1.15 6.31 6.13
C LEU A 15 1.03 5.04 6.98
N ALA A 16 1.86 4.91 8.02
CA ALA A 16 1.67 3.91 9.06
C ALA A 16 0.47 4.34 9.92
N GLY A 17 -0.74 3.93 9.52
CA GLY A 17 -1.98 4.25 10.21
C GLY A 17 -1.96 3.97 11.72
N PRO A 18 -2.90 4.55 12.48
CA PRO A 18 -2.84 4.59 13.94
C PRO A 18 -2.70 3.21 14.58
N ARG A 19 -1.81 3.11 15.58
CA ARG A 19 -1.64 1.94 16.43
C ARG A 19 -2.83 1.83 17.37
N GLY A 20 -3.80 0.98 17.04
CA GLY A 20 -4.96 0.73 17.90
C GLY A 20 -4.55 0.15 19.25
N GLY A 21 -4.75 0.94 20.31
CA GLY A 21 -4.67 0.51 21.70
C GLY A 21 -6.03 0.68 22.37
N GLY A 22 -6.57 -0.43 22.88
CA GLY A 22 -7.83 -0.46 23.63
C GLY A 22 -8.12 -1.90 24.04
N GLY A 23 -7.72 -2.26 25.25
CA GLY A 23 -7.87 -3.62 25.76
C GLY A 23 -9.24 -3.86 26.40
N ASP A 24 -9.88 -4.95 25.99
CA ASP A 24 -10.66 -5.80 26.88
C ASP A 24 -10.17 -7.25 26.71
N SER A 25 -9.97 -7.92 27.84
CA SER A 25 -9.24 -9.17 27.96
C SER A 25 -10.20 -10.35 27.92
N ARG A 26 -10.69 -10.73 26.72
CA ARG A 26 -11.22 -12.09 26.45
C ARG A 26 -11.49 -12.42 24.98
N VAL A 27 -11.05 -11.59 24.04
CA VAL A 27 -11.01 -11.93 22.61
C VAL A 27 -9.57 -12.28 22.26
N LEU A 28 -9.34 -13.43 21.61
CA LEU A 28 -8.03 -13.78 21.08
C LEU A 28 -7.57 -12.62 20.18
N LYS A 29 -6.49 -11.94 20.58
CA LYS A 29 -5.93 -10.74 19.95
C LYS A 29 -5.26 -11.04 18.59
N HIS A 30 -5.70 -12.05 17.85
CA HIS A 30 -5.21 -12.26 16.49
C HIS A 30 -5.92 -11.27 15.58
N SER A 31 -5.41 -10.04 15.56
CA SER A 31 -6.06 -8.95 14.85
C SER A 31 -5.79 -9.08 13.35
N ASP A 32 -6.78 -9.51 12.57
CA ASP A 32 -6.85 -9.27 11.11
C ASP A 32 -6.50 -7.82 10.74
N GLY A 33 -6.72 -6.91 11.68
CA GLY A 33 -6.35 -5.51 11.60
C GLY A 33 -4.86 -5.26 11.31
N ALA A 34 -3.92 -6.13 11.71
CA ALA A 34 -2.50 -5.92 11.41
C ALA A 34 -2.22 -6.08 9.90
N TRP A 35 -2.72 -7.16 9.31
CA TRP A 35 -2.59 -7.43 7.87
C TRP A 35 -3.37 -6.45 7.03
N THR A 36 -4.59 -6.10 7.46
CA THR A 36 -5.43 -5.11 6.78
C THR A 36 -4.79 -3.71 6.81
N ARG A 37 -4.21 -3.30 7.95
CA ARG A 37 -3.46 -2.03 8.04
C ARG A 37 -2.21 -2.05 7.16
N ALA A 38 -1.44 -3.14 7.18
CA ALA A 38 -0.27 -3.28 6.33
C ALA A 38 -0.64 -3.20 4.83
N ALA A 39 -1.75 -3.82 4.44
CA ALA A 39 -2.28 -3.70 3.08
C ALA A 39 -2.64 -2.24 2.73
N GLY A 40 -3.29 -1.53 3.66
CA GLY A 40 -3.58 -0.10 3.51
C GLY A 40 -2.32 0.75 3.32
N GLY A 41 -1.27 0.48 4.11
CA GLY A 41 0.03 1.15 3.96
C GLY A 41 0.68 0.91 2.59
N ALA A 42 0.60 -0.33 2.07
CA ALA A 42 1.09 -0.64 0.72
C ALA A 42 0.30 0.09 -0.39
N GLU A 43 -1.03 0.19 -0.28
CA GLU A 43 -1.82 1.01 -1.21
C GLU A 43 -1.48 2.51 -1.12
N ALA A 44 -1.24 3.01 0.09
CA ALA A 44 -0.83 4.38 0.30
C ALA A 44 0.51 4.67 -0.40
N MET A 45 1.51 3.81 -0.23
CA MET A 45 2.79 3.92 -0.95
C MET A 45 2.60 3.93 -2.47
N ARG A 46 1.76 3.04 -3.02
CA ARG A 46 1.42 3.02 -4.45
C ARG A 46 0.83 4.37 -4.91
N THR A 47 -0.07 4.93 -4.10
CA THR A 47 -0.75 6.19 -4.38
C THR A 47 0.24 7.36 -4.38
N HIS A 48 1.18 7.40 -3.43
CA HIS A 48 2.23 8.43 -3.39
C HIS A 48 3.23 8.34 -4.52
N LEU A 49 3.49 7.14 -5.06
CA LEU A 49 4.38 6.96 -6.21
C LEU A 49 3.74 7.37 -7.54
N ALA A 50 2.41 7.42 -7.63
CA ALA A 50 1.69 7.77 -8.86
C ALA A 50 2.01 9.17 -9.42
N PRO A 51 1.97 10.27 -8.63
CA PRO A 51 2.29 11.59 -9.15
C PRO A 51 3.76 11.73 -9.55
N VAL A 52 4.69 11.07 -8.86
CA VAL A 52 6.14 11.17 -9.10
C VAL A 52 6.52 10.86 -10.55
N ARG A 53 5.88 9.84 -11.16
CA ARG A 53 6.13 9.51 -12.57
C ARG A 53 5.68 10.62 -13.52
N ALA A 54 4.49 11.18 -13.28
CA ALA A 54 3.95 12.26 -14.10
C ALA A 54 4.78 13.53 -13.96
N GLU A 55 5.17 13.88 -12.73
CA GLU A 55 6.03 15.03 -12.43
C GLU A 55 7.42 14.88 -13.09
N LEU A 56 8.00 13.68 -13.05
CA LEU A 56 9.28 13.40 -13.71
C LEU A 56 9.19 13.58 -15.23
N GLY A 57 8.09 13.13 -15.83
CA GLY A 57 7.79 13.33 -17.26
C GLY A 57 7.69 14.81 -17.60
N ALA A 58 6.85 15.55 -16.86
CA ALA A 58 6.63 16.99 -17.06
C ALA A 58 7.91 17.81 -16.88
N ALA A 59 8.75 17.48 -15.89
CA ALA A 59 10.02 18.14 -15.65
C ALA A 59 11.03 17.97 -16.80
N HIS A 60 10.84 16.96 -17.66
CA HIS A 60 11.68 16.71 -18.84
C HIS A 60 11.07 17.23 -20.14
N GLU A 61 9.84 17.74 -20.13
CA GLU A 61 9.25 18.39 -21.30
C GLU A 61 10.08 19.62 -21.69
N GLY A 62 10.34 19.79 -22.99
CA GLY A 62 11.09 20.93 -23.52
C GLY A 62 12.62 20.87 -23.41
N LEU A 63 13.19 20.03 -22.54
CA LEU A 63 14.64 19.80 -22.49
C LEU A 63 15.25 19.31 -23.82
N PRO A 64 14.63 18.38 -24.58
CA PRO A 64 15.19 17.91 -25.85
C PRO A 64 15.19 18.99 -26.94
N ALA A 65 14.25 19.93 -26.88
CA ALA A 65 14.08 20.96 -27.90
C ALA A 65 15.10 22.10 -27.80
N GLY A 66 15.70 22.30 -26.62
CA GLY A 66 16.54 23.47 -26.33
C GLY A 66 18.05 23.29 -26.57
N ALA A 67 18.52 22.10 -26.94
CA ALA A 67 19.89 21.75 -26.54
C ALA A 67 20.75 20.92 -27.52
N GLY A 68 20.27 20.58 -28.71
CA GLY A 68 21.11 19.93 -29.75
C GLY A 68 21.78 18.61 -29.30
N ASP A 69 22.93 18.26 -29.91
CA ASP A 69 23.67 16.98 -29.76
C ASP A 69 24.42 16.80 -28.42
N LEU A 70 23.97 17.45 -27.33
CA LEU A 70 24.64 17.31 -26.03
C LEU A 70 24.41 15.90 -25.49
N ALA A 71 25.48 15.08 -25.50
CA ALA A 71 25.48 13.73 -24.94
C ALA A 71 24.93 13.66 -23.50
N ALA A 72 25.16 14.71 -22.70
CA ALA A 72 24.62 14.81 -21.34
C ALA A 72 23.08 14.74 -21.27
N LEU A 73 22.37 15.18 -22.31
CA LEU A 73 20.90 15.10 -22.35
C LEU A 73 20.39 13.74 -22.78
N ALA A 74 21.12 13.03 -23.63
CA ALA A 74 20.84 11.63 -23.91
C ALA A 74 20.99 10.80 -22.62
N GLU A 75 22.05 11.03 -21.85
CA GLU A 75 22.23 10.40 -20.54
C GLU A 75 21.12 10.75 -19.55
N LEU A 76 20.70 12.03 -19.50
CA LEU A 76 19.58 12.45 -18.65
C LEU A 76 18.27 11.74 -19.06
N GLY A 77 18.01 11.59 -20.36
CA GLY A 77 16.89 10.83 -20.89
C GLY A 77 16.92 9.36 -20.46
N ALA A 78 18.08 8.71 -20.56
CA ALA A 78 18.25 7.33 -20.11
C ALA A 78 18.04 7.18 -18.58
N VAL A 79 18.52 8.15 -17.80
CA VAL A 79 18.29 8.21 -16.35
C VAL A 79 16.81 8.36 -16.05
N ARG A 80 16.09 9.26 -16.73
CA ARG A 80 14.64 9.43 -16.59
C ARG A 80 13.90 8.13 -16.82
N GLU A 81 14.12 7.50 -17.97
CA GLU A 81 13.45 6.23 -18.32
C GLU A 81 13.75 5.14 -17.29
N SER A 82 14.97 5.09 -16.77
CA SER A 82 15.33 4.17 -15.72
C SER A 82 14.56 4.42 -14.42
N TRP A 83 14.28 5.67 -14.06
CA TRP A 83 13.45 6.02 -12.90
C TRP A 83 11.98 5.69 -13.14
N GLU A 84 11.43 5.99 -14.31
CA GLU A 84 10.04 5.67 -14.68
C GLU A 84 9.76 4.16 -14.58
N ARG A 85 10.71 3.32 -15.05
CA ARG A 85 10.64 1.86 -14.90
C ARG A 85 10.66 1.42 -13.45
N ARG A 86 11.55 1.98 -12.61
CA ARG A 86 11.62 1.65 -11.18
C ARG A 86 10.38 2.06 -10.41
N ILE A 87 9.83 3.26 -10.68
CA ILE A 87 8.59 3.73 -10.06
C ILE A 87 7.42 2.81 -10.44
N THR A 88 7.29 2.47 -11.73
CA THR A 88 6.24 1.56 -12.20
C THR A 88 6.37 0.16 -11.56
N THR A 89 7.59 -0.35 -11.44
CA THR A 89 7.86 -1.63 -10.75
C THR A 89 7.45 -1.55 -9.28
N ALA A 90 7.88 -0.52 -8.56
CA ALA A 90 7.53 -0.31 -7.15
C ALA A 90 6.01 -0.19 -6.93
N GLN A 91 5.28 0.46 -7.84
CA GLN A 91 3.82 0.50 -7.80
C GLN A 91 3.20 -0.88 -7.94
N GLY A 92 3.70 -1.69 -8.88
CA GLY A 92 3.26 -3.08 -9.07
C GLY A 92 3.55 -3.95 -7.84
N GLU A 93 4.74 -3.82 -7.25
CA GLU A 93 5.13 -4.51 -6.03
C GLU A 93 4.22 -4.12 -4.85
N CYS A 94 3.94 -2.82 -4.67
CA CYS A 94 3.03 -2.34 -3.63
C CYS A 94 1.59 -2.87 -3.82
N ALA A 95 1.08 -2.85 -5.05
CA ALA A 95 -0.25 -3.41 -5.36
C ALA A 95 -0.31 -4.92 -5.07
N SER A 96 0.72 -5.65 -5.50
CA SER A 96 0.85 -7.09 -5.28
C SER A 96 0.95 -7.45 -3.80
N LEU A 97 1.74 -6.68 -3.04
CA LEU A 97 1.87 -6.81 -1.60
C LEU A 97 0.55 -6.53 -0.88
N ALA A 98 -0.14 -5.45 -1.22
CA ALA A 98 -1.45 -5.12 -0.65
C ALA A 98 -2.47 -6.24 -0.88
N GLY A 99 -2.50 -6.81 -2.09
CA GLY A 99 -3.34 -7.97 -2.42
C GLY A 99 -3.04 -9.19 -1.55
N ARG A 100 -1.76 -9.57 -1.45
CA ARG A 100 -1.31 -10.70 -0.62
C ARG A 100 -1.65 -10.53 0.86
N LEU A 101 -1.43 -9.33 1.41
CA LEU A 101 -1.72 -9.04 2.82
C LEU A 101 -3.23 -9.15 3.13
N ARG A 102 -4.10 -8.72 2.21
CA ARG A 102 -5.56 -8.93 2.35
C ARG A 102 -5.95 -10.40 2.26
N ALA A 103 -5.30 -11.18 1.40
CA ALA A 103 -5.55 -12.61 1.30
C ALA A 103 -5.19 -13.32 2.62
N VAL A 104 -4.07 -12.95 3.25
CA VAL A 104 -3.69 -13.47 4.58
C VAL A 104 -4.75 -13.10 5.62
N ALA A 105 -5.20 -11.84 5.67
CA ALA A 105 -6.24 -11.40 6.60
C ALA A 105 -7.54 -12.24 6.45
N ARG A 106 -7.97 -12.52 5.21
CA ARG A 106 -9.15 -13.34 4.96
C ARG A 106 -8.96 -14.79 5.42
N ALA A 107 -7.86 -15.42 5.04
CA ALA A 107 -7.57 -16.80 5.40
C ALA A 107 -7.48 -17.00 6.92
N GLN A 108 -6.92 -16.02 7.64
CA GLN A 108 -6.86 -16.04 9.10
C GLN A 108 -8.25 -15.88 9.72
N GLY A 109 -9.05 -14.90 9.27
CA GLY A 109 -10.43 -14.74 9.75
C GLY A 109 -11.32 -15.97 9.51
N GLU A 110 -11.20 -16.60 8.34
CA GLU A 110 -11.89 -17.86 8.02
C GLU A 110 -11.45 -19.01 8.93
N THR A 111 -10.15 -19.13 9.21
CA THR A 111 -9.61 -20.13 10.12
C THR A 111 -10.10 -19.91 11.55
N ASP A 112 -10.10 -18.67 12.03
CA ASP A 112 -10.56 -18.32 13.36
C ASP A 112 -12.06 -18.58 13.54
N GLU A 113 -12.88 -18.34 12.51
CA GLU A 113 -14.30 -18.69 12.50
C GLU A 113 -14.52 -20.21 12.48
N ALA A 114 -13.78 -20.95 11.66
CA ALA A 114 -13.85 -22.41 11.63
C ALA A 114 -13.50 -23.00 13.01
N VAL A 115 -12.42 -22.53 13.64
CA VAL A 115 -12.02 -22.93 14.99
C VAL A 115 -13.11 -22.57 16.00
N ARG A 116 -13.63 -21.34 15.99
CA ARG A 116 -14.72 -20.90 16.88
C ARG A 116 -15.94 -21.81 16.75
N SER A 117 -16.38 -22.08 15.52
CA SER A 117 -17.53 -22.94 15.25
C SER A 117 -17.36 -24.35 15.83
N SER A 118 -16.15 -24.92 15.75
CA SER A 118 -15.84 -26.26 16.29
C SER A 118 -15.95 -26.37 17.82
N PHE A 119 -15.84 -25.25 18.54
CA PHE A 119 -15.96 -25.20 19.99
C PHE A 119 -17.34 -24.73 20.48
N THR A 120 -18.24 -24.35 19.58
CA THR A 120 -19.60 -23.93 19.95
C THR A 120 -20.44 -25.18 20.23
N PRO A 121 -20.95 -25.39 21.46
CA PRO A 121 -21.83 -26.52 21.73
C PRO A 121 -23.11 -26.37 20.89
N ALA A 122 -23.54 -27.44 20.22
CA ALA A 122 -24.85 -27.46 19.58
C ALA A 122 -25.92 -27.25 20.67
N ALA A 123 -26.49 -26.05 20.74
CA ALA A 123 -27.62 -25.79 21.61
C ALA A 123 -28.81 -26.60 21.10
N GLY A 124 -29.09 -27.72 21.76
CA GLY A 124 -30.33 -28.47 21.60
C GLY A 124 -30.14 -29.96 21.37
N GLY A 125 -30.16 -30.74 22.45
CA GLY A 125 -30.19 -32.20 22.38
C GLY A 125 -30.35 -32.89 23.73
N GLY A 126 -31.02 -32.27 24.70
CA GLY A 126 -31.31 -32.85 26.02
C GLY A 126 -32.80 -32.80 26.30
N GLY A 127 -33.55 -33.65 25.59
CA GLY A 127 -34.97 -33.86 25.84
C GLY A 127 -35.23 -34.57 27.16
N ALA A 128 -36.37 -34.19 27.75
CA ALA A 128 -37.15 -34.88 28.78
C ALA A 128 -36.67 -36.26 29.24
N ARG A 129 -36.41 -36.39 30.54
CA ARG A 129 -36.96 -37.43 31.43
C ARG A 129 -36.68 -37.09 32.89
#